data_AF-A0A0A3I2J2-F1
#
_entry.id   AF-A0A0A3I2J2-F1
#
_cell.length_a   1.000
_cell.length_b   1.000
_cell.length_c   1.000
_cell.angle_alpha   90.00
_cell.angle_beta   90.00
_cell.angle_gamma   90.00
#
_symmetry.space_group_name_H-M   'P 1'
#
loop_
_entity.id
_entity.type
_entity.pdbx_description
1 polymer ?
#
loop_
_entity_poly.entity_id
_entity_poly.type
_entity_poly.pdbx_seq_one_letter_code
_entity_poly.pdbx_strand_id
1 'polypeptide(L)' 'MPEIELINFGEIWTVTGPIIITAIILFFVGAISLVILSRMEKGFIKEIVRIGIIVGIAVVTLFSFQITSMVWGH' A
#
# COMPACT_ATOMS: atom_id res chain seq x y z
N MET A 1 -26.21 -14.08 -31.00
CA MET A 1 -26.20 -12.74 -30.37
C MET A 1 -24.90 -12.69 -29.59
N PRO A 2 -24.00 -11.71 -29.82
CA PRO A 2 -22.76 -11.65 -29.06
C PRO A 2 -23.12 -11.56 -27.58
N GLU A 3 -22.55 -12.45 -26.78
CA GLU A 3 -22.66 -12.42 -25.33
C GLU A 3 -22.03 -11.10 -24.88
N ILE A 4 -22.87 -10.16 -24.49
CA ILE A 4 -22.40 -8.93 -23.86
C ILE A 4 -21.81 -9.39 -22.52
N GLU A 5 -20.49 -9.52 -22.44
CA GLU A 5 -19.78 -9.65 -21.16
C GLU A 5 -20.01 -8.34 -20.40
N LEU A 6 -21.12 -8.27 -19.66
CA LEU A 6 -21.56 -7.08 -18.92
C LEU A 6 -20.55 -6.66 -17.85
N ILE A 7 -19.63 -7.56 -17.46
CA ILE A 7 -18.56 -7.32 -16.51
C ILE A 7 -17.32 -8.07 -17.00
N ASN A 8 -16.37 -7.34 -17.59
CA ASN A 8 -15.07 -7.88 -17.93
C ASN A 8 -14.21 -7.92 -16.65
N PHE A 9 -14.29 -9.03 -15.91
CA PHE A 9 -13.57 -9.23 -14.64
C PHE A 9 -12.04 -9.08 -14.79
N GLY A 10 -11.50 -9.30 -15.98
CA GLY A 10 -10.09 -9.06 -16.30
C GLY A 10 -9.72 -7.58 -16.20
N GLU A 11 -10.52 -6.69 -16.78
CA GLU A 11 -10.31 -5.24 -16.74
C GLU A 11 -10.50 -4.66 -15.33
N ILE A 12 -11.43 -5.22 -14.56
CA ILE A 12 -11.60 -4.83 -13.15
C ILE A 12 -10.38 -5.24 -12.35
N TRP A 13 -9.83 -6.42 -12.60
CA TRP A 13 -8.68 -6.93 -11.86
C TRP A 13 -7.37 -6.21 -12.20
N THR A 14 -7.16 -5.77 -13.44
CA THR A 14 -5.97 -4.98 -13.82
C THR A 14 -5.90 -3.62 -13.13
N VAL A 15 -7.05 -3.01 -12.82
CA VAL A 15 -7.12 -1.74 -12.07
C VAL A 15 -7.15 -1.99 -10.55
N THR A 16 -7.92 -2.97 -10.11
CA THR A 16 -8.18 -3.20 -8.66
C THR A 16 -7.05 -3.99 -7.99
N GLY A 17 -6.37 -4.87 -8.72
CA GLY A 17 -5.26 -5.69 -8.22
C GLY A 17 -4.14 -4.83 -7.60
N PRO A 18 -3.63 -3.81 -8.31
CA PRO A 18 -2.68 -2.85 -7.77
C PRO A 18 -3.10 -2.21 -6.46
N ILE A 19 -4.36 -1.76 -6.39
CA ILE A 19 -4.90 -1.08 -5.21
C ILE A 19 -4.96 -2.05 -4.01
N ILE A 20 -5.44 -3.27 -4.22
CA ILE A 20 -5.55 -4.29 -3.16
C ILE A 20 -4.17 -4.64 -2.61
N ILE A 21 -3.18 -4.86 -3.47
CA ILE A 21 -1.82 -5.23 -3.06
C ILE A 21 -1.16 -4.09 -2.29
N THR A 22 -1.27 -2.85 -2.78
CA THR A 22 -0.77 -1.68 -2.07
C THR A 22 -1.46 -1.53 -0.70
N ALA A 23 -2.77 -1.76 -0.60
CA ALA A 23 -3.48 -1.70 0.67
C ALA A 23 -2.99 -2.77 1.68
N ILE A 24 -2.74 -4.00 1.22
CA ILE A 24 -2.19 -5.07 2.06
C ILE A 24 -0.80 -4.70 2.57
N ILE A 25 0.09 -4.19 1.69
CA ILE A 25 1.44 -3.76 2.08
C ILE A 25 1.36 -2.65 3.13
N LEU A 26 0.49 -1.66 2.93
CA LEU A 26 0.31 -0.56 3.87
C LEU A 26 -0.22 -1.03 5.23
N PHE A 27 -1.11 -2.03 5.24
CA PHE A 27 -1.61 -2.62 6.46
C PHE A 27 -0.47 -3.25 7.28
N PHE A 28 0.40 -4.05 6.66
CA PHE A 28 1.54 -4.66 7.34
C PHE A 28 2.55 -3.62 7.82
N VAL A 29 2.91 -2.66 6.97
CA VAL A 29 3.86 -1.58 7.34
C VAL A 29 3.29 -0.76 8.49
N GLY A 30 2.00 -0.41 8.46
CA GLY A 30 1.32 0.29 9.54
C GLY A 30 1.30 -0.51 10.84
N ALA A 31 0.98 -1.79 10.80
CA ALA A 31 0.98 -2.67 11.97
C ALA A 31 2.37 -2.77 12.62
N ILE A 32 3.42 -3.01 11.82
CA ILE A 32 4.80 -3.06 12.30
C ILE A 32 5.21 -1.72 12.92
N SER A 33 4.86 -0.61 12.26
CA SER A 33 5.15 0.74 12.72
C SER A 33 4.50 1.04 14.08
N LEU A 34 3.25 0.60 14.29
CA LEU A 34 2.57 0.73 15.58
C LEU A 34 3.24 -0.09 16.68
N VAL A 35 3.71 -1.31 16.37
CA VAL A 35 4.44 -2.15 17.32
C VAL A 35 5.77 -1.51 17.72
N ILE A 36 6.49 -0.93 16.77
CA ILE A 36 7.74 -0.20 17.04
C ILE A 36 7.44 1.00 17.95
N LEU A 37 6.47 1.84 17.59
CA LEU A 37 6.11 3.03 18.36
C LEU A 37 5.55 2.71 19.75
N SER A 38 4.87 1.57 19.94
CA SER A 38 4.33 1.17 21.25
C SER A 38 5.42 0.76 22.24
N ARG A 39 6.55 0.22 21.74
CA ARG A 39 7.71 -0.18 22.56
C ARG A 39 8.69 0.95 22.86
N MET A 40 8.54 2.11 22.19
CA MET A 40 9.41 3.27 22.43
C MET A 40 8.91 4.15 23.57
N GLU A 41 9.83 4.51 24.46
CA GLU A 41 9.60 5.51 25.50
C GLU A 41 9.24 6.86 24.88
N LYS A 42 8.39 7.63 25.58
CA LYS A 42 7.97 8.95 25.11
C LYS A 42 9.18 9.89 25.19
N GLY A 43 9.60 10.44 24.05
CA GLY A 43 10.74 11.34 23.95
C GLY A 43 10.97 11.82 22.53
N PHE A 44 11.97 12.67 22.33
CA PHE A 44 12.29 13.28 21.04
C PHE A 44 12.55 12.25 19.93
N ILE A 45 13.20 11.14 20.27
CA ILE A 45 13.49 10.03 19.34
C ILE A 45 12.20 9.40 18.81
N LYS A 46 11.15 9.27 19.65
CA LYS A 46 9.86 8.72 19.23
C LYS A 46 9.15 9.61 18.21
N GLU A 47 9.23 10.93 18.36
CA GLU A 47 8.66 11.86 17.40
C GLU A 47 9.42 11.86 16.06
N ILE A 48 10.76 11.79 16.09
CA ILE A 48 11.54 11.62 14.86
C ILE A 48 11.17 10.32 14.15
N VAL A 49 11.10 9.20 14.88
CA VAL A 49 10.74 7.90 14.29
C VAL A 49 9.31 7.93 13.75
N ARG A 50 8.37 8.59 14.43
CA ARG A 50 7.00 8.78 13.95
C ARG A 50 6.98 9.55 12.62
N ILE A 51 7.72 10.67 12.50
CA ILE A 51 7.82 11.43 11.25
C ILE A 51 8.45 10.56 10.16
N GLY A 52 9.52 9.82 10.48
CA GLY A 52 10.18 8.89 9.56
C GLY A 52 9.25 7.80 9.05
N ILE A 53 8.41 7.23 9.92
CA ILE A 53 7.37 6.26 9.57
C ILE A 53 6.36 6.88 8.59
N ILE A 54 5.88 8.10 8.86
CA ILE A 54 4.90 8.78 7.98
C ILE A 54 5.50 9.00 6.58
N VAL A 55 6.73 9.52 6.52
CA VAL A 55 7.44 9.73 5.25
C VAL A 55 7.71 8.40 4.55
N GLY A 56 8.13 7.38 5.30
CA GLY A 56 8.36 6.04 4.78
C GLY A 56 7.10 5.41 4.19
N ILE A 57 5.96 5.55 4.85
CA ILE A 57 4.66 5.09 4.34
C ILE A 57 4.31 5.78 3.02
N ALA A 58 4.52 7.10 2.90
CA ALA A 58 4.28 7.82 1.66
C ALA A 58 5.16 7.29 0.51
N VAL A 59 6.46 7.08 0.77
CA VAL A 59 7.41 6.52 -0.19
C VAL A 59 7.01 5.10 -0.60
N VAL A 60 6.73 4.22 0.36
CA VAL A 60 6.31 2.84 0.09
C VAL A 60 5.01 2.80 -0.70
N THR A 61 4.07 3.72 -0.44
CA THR A 61 2.82 3.83 -1.20
C THR A 61 3.10 4.14 -2.68
N LEU A 62 3.94 5.14 -2.95
CA LEU A 62 4.29 5.54 -4.31
C LEU A 62 5.03 4.44 -5.07
N PHE A 63 6.03 3.81 -4.44
CA PHE A 63 6.78 2.71 -5.06
C PHE A 63 5.91 1.48 -5.27
N SER A 64 5.10 1.10 -4.28
CA SER A 64 4.17 -0.02 -4.42
C SER A 64 3.23 0.24 -5.58
N PHE A 65 2.56 1.39 -5.62
CA PHE A 65 1.62 1.70 -6.70
C PHE A 65 2.30 1.67 -8.08
N GLN A 66 3.50 2.24 -8.22
CA GLN A 66 4.26 2.16 -9.47
C GLN A 66 4.61 0.73 -9.87
N ILE A 67 5.19 -0.07 -8.97
CA ILE A 67 5.57 -1.45 -9.26
C ILE A 67 4.33 -2.24 -9.65
N THR A 68 3.24 -2.09 -8.90
CA THR A 68 2.03 -2.85 -9.18
C THR A 68 1.35 -2.38 -10.47
N SER A 69 1.42 -1.09 -10.82
CA SER A 69 1.01 -0.60 -12.14
C SER A 69 1.88 -1.11 -13.30
N MET A 70 3.20 -1.30 -13.10
CA MET A 70 4.07 -1.87 -14.14
C MET A 70 3.82 -3.36 -14.34
N VAL A 71 3.53 -4.10 -13.28
CA VAL A 71 3.27 -5.55 -13.35
C VAL A 71 1.92 -5.86 -13.98
N TRP A 72 0.90 -5.00 -13.78
CA TRP A 72 -0.45 -5.22 -14.30
C TRP A 72 -0.85 -4.35 -15.51
N GLY A 73 -0.10 -3.29 -15.80
CA GLY A 73 -0.33 -2.39 -16.93
C GLY A 73 0.30 -2.84 -18.25
N HIS A 74 0.84 -4.06 -18.31
CA HIS A 74 1.34 -4.72 -19.51
C HIS A 74 0.57 -6.01 -19.78
#